data_AF-U4QY01-F1
#
_entry.id   AF-U4QY01-F1
#
_cell.length_a   1.000
_cell.length_b   1.000
_cell.length_c   1.000
_cell.angle_alpha   90.00
_cell.angle_beta   90.00
_cell.angle_gamma   90.00
#
_symmetry.space_group_name_H-M   'P 1'
#
loop_
_entity.id
_entity.type
_entity.pdbx_description
1 polymer ?
#
loop_
_entity_poly.entity_id
_entity_poly.type
_entity_poly.pdbx_seq_one_letter_code
_entity_poly.pdbx_strand_id
1 'polypeptide(L)'
;EKIAKSIGLSRDSVRGYCVRNGLNGLATELVTEYRSIMKEEFQSILCLNCGSKIVQNKSGRRKKYCSLSCKREWENIHRKSYKLTCEYCGVEFKSLGANGRKYCSQKCYIRDRFWREEDVAEVTNKIKEYRKVSCLPKWLKDLLLSGT
;
A
#
# COMPACT_ATOMS: atom_id res chain seq x y z
N GLU A 1 -17.94 12.45 -17.85
CA GLU A 1 -19.11 13.21 -17.35
C GLU A 1 -18.75 14.53 -16.64
N LYS A 2 -17.99 15.47 -17.24
CA LYS A 2 -17.05 16.25 -16.39
C LYS A 2 -16.93 17.79 -16.50
N ILE A 3 -17.71 18.52 -17.32
CA ILE A 3 -17.64 20.02 -17.29
C ILE A 3 -19.03 20.64 -17.45
N ALA A 4 -19.76 20.26 -18.50
CA ALA A 4 -21.08 20.79 -18.81
C ALA A 4 -22.06 20.78 -17.61
N LYS A 5 -22.11 19.65 -16.88
CA LYS A 5 -22.95 19.49 -15.69
C LYS A 5 -22.52 20.37 -14.50
N SER A 6 -21.23 20.62 -14.32
CA SER A 6 -20.73 21.44 -13.20
C SER A 6 -20.93 22.94 -13.41
N ILE A 7 -21.10 23.37 -14.67
CA ILE A 7 -21.32 24.79 -15.04
C ILE A 7 -22.73 25.06 -15.57
N GLY A 8 -23.62 24.05 -15.56
CA GLY A 8 -25.02 24.19 -15.98
C GLY A 8 -25.22 24.46 -17.49
N LEU A 9 -24.25 24.10 -18.34
CA LEU A 9 -24.34 24.30 -19.79
C LEU A 9 -24.65 23.00 -20.53
N SER A 10 -25.16 23.13 -21.76
CA SER A 10 -25.29 21.97 -22.65
C SER A 10 -23.90 21.46 -23.06
N ARG A 11 -23.80 20.14 -23.30
CA ARG A 11 -22.56 19.52 -23.78
C ARG A 11 -22.09 20.16 -25.09
N ASP A 12 -23.01 20.54 -25.96
CA ASP A 12 -22.69 21.09 -27.28
C ASP A 12 -22.26 22.57 -27.18
N SER A 13 -22.78 23.33 -26.21
CA SER A 13 -22.27 24.68 -25.89
C SER A 13 -20.81 24.63 -25.45
N VAL A 14 -20.47 23.69 -24.56
CA VAL A 14 -19.08 23.48 -24.10
C VAL A 14 -18.19 23.02 -25.27
N ARG A 15 -18.66 22.08 -26.09
CA ARG A 15 -17.92 21.63 -27.28
C ARG A 15 -17.65 22.78 -28.24
N GLY A 16 -18.68 23.58 -28.56
CA GLY A 16 -18.56 24.72 -29.48
C GLY A 16 -17.58 25.77 -28.96
N TYR A 17 -17.60 26.05 -27.66
CA TYR A 17 -16.60 26.90 -27.02
C TYR A 17 -15.19 26.32 -27.18
N CYS A 18 -14.99 25.03 -26.87
CA CYS A 18 -13.68 24.40 -26.99
C CYS A 18 -13.14 24.45 -28.42
N VAL A 19 -13.97 24.16 -29.43
CA VAL A 19 -13.57 24.24 -30.85
C VAL A 19 -13.17 25.66 -31.25
N ARG A 20 -13.97 26.68 -30.90
CA ARG A 20 -13.67 28.08 -31.25
C ARG A 20 -12.38 28.60 -30.62
N ASN A 21 -11.98 28.03 -29.50
CA ASN A 21 -10.77 28.41 -28.76
C ASN A 21 -9.60 27.44 -28.98
N GLY A 22 -9.67 26.53 -29.95
CA GLY A 22 -8.59 25.59 -30.25
C GLY A 22 -8.33 24.52 -29.17
N LEU A 23 -9.29 24.29 -28.27
CA LEU A 23 -9.25 23.31 -27.18
C LEU A 23 -9.81 21.94 -27.59
N ASN A 24 -9.91 21.65 -28.89
CA ASN A 24 -10.51 20.45 -29.48
C ASN A 24 -9.50 19.37 -29.91
N GLY A 25 -8.23 19.49 -29.50
CA GLY A 25 -7.19 18.50 -29.81
C GLY A 25 -7.36 17.16 -29.07
N LEU A 26 -6.72 16.10 -29.59
CA LEU A 26 -6.57 14.83 -28.86
C LEU A 26 -5.68 15.07 -27.65
N ALA A 27 -6.33 15.29 -26.52
CA ALA A 27 -5.66 15.63 -25.27
C ALA A 27 -4.80 14.48 -24.71
N THR A 28 -4.75 13.29 -25.32
CA THR A 28 -4.10 12.11 -24.75
C THR A 28 -2.61 12.30 -24.44
N GLU A 29 -1.86 12.96 -25.32
CA GLU A 29 -0.41 13.21 -25.12
C GLU A 29 -0.18 14.43 -24.23
N LEU A 30 -0.87 15.55 -24.51
CA LEU A 30 -0.80 16.78 -23.72
C LEU A 30 -1.23 16.58 -22.25
N VAL A 31 -2.24 15.73 -22.02
CA VAL A 31 -2.75 15.41 -20.69
C VAL A 31 -1.73 14.65 -19.87
N THR A 32 -0.87 13.84 -20.48
CA THR A 32 0.07 13.02 -19.72
C THR A 32 1.21 13.89 -19.17
N GLU A 33 1.75 14.76 -20.01
CA GLU A 33 2.79 15.73 -19.65
C GLU A 33 2.25 16.81 -18.70
N TYR A 34 1.11 17.44 -19.04
CA TYR A 34 0.50 18.46 -18.20
C TYR A 34 0.01 17.90 -16.87
N ARG A 35 -0.47 16.64 -16.82
CA ARG A 35 -0.78 15.98 -15.53
C ARG A 35 0.47 15.72 -14.71
N SER A 36 1.61 15.40 -15.31
CA SER A 36 2.85 15.17 -14.55
C SER A 36 3.33 16.47 -13.91
N ILE A 37 3.39 17.55 -14.70
CA ILE A 37 3.80 18.90 -14.26
C ILE A 37 2.84 19.41 -13.18
N MET A 38 1.53 19.39 -13.45
CA MET A 38 0.53 19.81 -12.48
C MET A 38 0.57 18.96 -11.21
N LYS A 39 0.83 17.66 -11.31
CA LYS A 39 0.91 16.78 -10.15
C LYS A 39 2.12 17.09 -9.27
N GLU A 40 3.24 17.51 -9.84
CA GLU A 40 4.44 17.91 -9.06
C GLU A 40 4.29 19.29 -8.44
N GLU A 41 3.77 20.27 -9.19
CA GLU A 41 3.54 21.62 -8.69
C GLU A 41 2.47 21.64 -7.59
N PHE A 42 1.32 21.00 -7.81
CA PHE A 42 0.23 20.97 -6.82
C PHE A 42 0.59 20.17 -5.57
N GLN A 43 1.41 19.12 -5.68
CA GLN A 43 1.92 18.38 -4.51
C GLN A 43 2.75 19.26 -3.56
N SER A 44 3.31 20.36 -4.06
CA SER A 44 4.10 21.30 -3.27
C SER A 44 3.29 22.50 -2.75
N ILE A 45 2.06 22.69 -3.25
CA ILE A 45 1.22 23.84 -2.92
C ILE A 45 0.02 23.43 -2.07
N LEU A 46 -0.61 22.29 -2.35
CA LEU A 46 -1.83 21.81 -1.69
C LEU A 46 -1.57 20.51 -0.93
N CYS A 47 -2.25 20.37 0.21
CA CYS A 47 -2.22 19.15 1.01
C CYS A 47 -2.81 17.99 0.23
N LEU A 48 -2.06 16.89 0.13
CA LEU A 48 -2.52 15.66 -0.52
C LEU A 48 -3.76 15.02 0.12
N ASN A 49 -4.09 15.38 1.37
CA ASN A 49 -5.25 14.86 2.09
C ASN A 49 -6.47 15.78 1.96
N CYS A 50 -6.36 17.02 2.45
CA CYS A 50 -7.50 17.95 2.57
C CYS A 50 -7.54 19.04 1.49
N GLY A 51 -6.53 19.14 0.63
CA GLY A 51 -6.44 20.18 -0.41
C GLY A 51 -6.08 21.58 0.09
N SER A 52 -5.91 21.81 1.40
CA SER A 52 -5.51 23.12 1.94
C SER A 52 -4.09 23.52 1.54
N LYS A 53 -3.82 24.82 1.42
CA LYS A 53 -2.49 25.35 1.08
C LYS A 53 -1.43 24.92 2.13
N ILE A 54 -0.28 24.45 1.66
CA ILE A 54 0.85 24.05 2.51
C ILE A 54 1.84 25.21 2.61
N VAL A 55 2.27 25.51 3.84
CA VAL A 55 3.46 26.35 4.07
C VAL A 55 4.70 25.46 4.02
N GLN A 56 5.53 25.64 2.99
CA GLN A 56 6.77 24.89 2.80
C GLN A 56 7.82 25.27 3.86
N ASN A 57 8.72 24.33 4.17
CA ASN A 57 9.87 24.63 5.03
C ASN A 57 10.89 25.49 4.27
N LYS A 58 11.61 26.36 4.99
CA LYS A 58 12.69 27.17 4.41
C LYS A 58 13.86 26.31 3.88
N SER A 59 14.05 25.13 4.44
CA SER A 59 15.08 24.17 4.04
C SER A 59 14.62 22.72 4.25
N GLY A 60 15.33 21.77 3.62
CA GLY A 60 15.07 20.33 3.74
C GLY A 60 13.98 19.79 2.81
N ARG A 61 13.41 18.63 3.17
CA ARG A 61 12.42 17.94 2.35
C ARG A 61 11.10 18.72 2.27
N ARG A 62 10.60 18.93 1.05
CA ARG A 62 9.29 19.56 0.80
C ARG A 62 8.15 18.84 1.52
N LYS A 63 7.24 19.60 2.10
CA LYS A 63 6.02 19.11 2.76
C LYS A 63 4.99 18.70 1.70
N LYS A 64 4.31 17.58 1.96
CA LYS A 64 3.17 17.07 1.17
C LYS A 64 1.82 17.18 1.88
N TYR A 65 1.85 17.52 3.18
CA TYR A 65 0.68 17.59 4.04
C TYR A 65 0.74 18.87 4.88
N CYS A 66 -0.41 19.46 5.18
CA CYS A 66 -0.49 20.64 6.04
C CYS A 66 -0.27 20.29 7.52
N SER A 67 -0.51 19.04 7.92
CA SER A 67 -0.38 18.57 9.30
C SER A 67 -0.02 17.08 9.38
N LEU A 68 0.41 16.64 10.57
CA LEU A 68 0.62 15.22 10.85
C LEU A 68 -0.68 14.42 10.81
N SER A 69 -1.81 15.00 11.19
CA SER A 69 -3.13 14.34 11.09
C SER A 69 -3.48 14.04 9.64
N CYS A 70 -3.35 15.03 8.74
CA CYS A 70 -3.58 14.85 7.31
C CYS A 70 -2.66 13.79 6.69
N LYS A 71 -1.39 13.72 7.11
CA LYS A 71 -0.48 12.65 6.70
C LYS A 71 -1.01 11.28 7.11
N ARG A 72 -1.42 11.12 8.37
CA ARG A 72 -1.89 9.84 8.92
C ARG A 72 -3.19 9.39 8.26
N GLU A 73 -4.15 10.28 8.07
CA GLU A 73 -5.40 10.00 7.36
C GLU A 73 -5.13 9.55 5.92
N TRP A 74 -4.32 10.31 5.20
CA TRP A 74 -3.94 9.96 3.83
C TRP A 74 -3.27 8.58 3.79
N GLU A 75 -2.33 8.31 4.70
CA GLU A 75 -1.69 7.00 4.81
C GLU A 75 -2.69 5.89 5.14
N ASN A 76 -3.65 6.11 6.04
CA ASN A 76 -4.65 5.09 6.36
C ASN A 76 -5.51 4.71 5.15
N ILE A 77 -5.86 5.68 4.32
CA ILE A 77 -6.67 5.47 3.11
C ILE A 77 -5.83 4.86 1.98
N HIS A 78 -4.58 5.28 1.83
CA HIS A 78 -3.73 4.94 0.67
C HIS A 78 -2.68 3.85 0.96
N ARG A 79 -2.61 3.34 2.19
CA ARG A 79 -1.76 2.19 2.54
C ARG A 79 -2.27 0.96 1.80
N LYS A 80 -1.49 0.51 0.81
CA LYS A 80 -1.72 -0.75 0.14
C LYS A 80 -1.64 -1.90 1.15
N SER A 81 -2.61 -2.80 1.10
CA SER A 81 -2.55 -4.07 1.80
C SER A 81 -1.96 -5.14 0.89
N TYR A 82 -1.01 -5.91 1.40
CA TYR A 82 -0.42 -7.05 0.73
C TYR A 82 -0.83 -8.33 1.46
N LYS A 83 -1.27 -9.34 0.71
CA LYS A 83 -1.44 -10.71 1.24
C LYS A 83 -0.10 -11.41 1.11
N LEU A 84 0.45 -11.89 2.22
CA LEU A 84 1.76 -12.53 2.31
C LEU A 84 1.63 -13.83 3.10
N THR A 85 2.54 -14.77 2.87
CA THR A 85 2.59 -16.04 3.60
C THR A 85 3.75 -16.02 4.59
N CYS A 86 3.51 -16.38 5.85
CA CYS A 86 4.55 -16.40 6.87
C CYS A 86 5.60 -17.48 6.57
N GLU A 87 6.89 -17.12 6.51
CA GLU A 87 7.99 -18.05 6.28
C GLU A 87 8.12 -19.10 7.40
N TYR A 88 7.66 -18.77 8.61
CA TYR A 88 7.69 -19.67 9.77
C TYR A 88 6.46 -20.58 9.85
N CYS A 89 5.25 -20.04 10.05
CA CYS A 89 4.06 -20.87 10.32
C CYS A 89 3.25 -21.22 9.07
N GLY A 90 3.60 -20.69 7.90
CA GLY A 90 2.88 -20.92 6.64
C GLY A 90 1.49 -20.25 6.55
N VAL A 91 1.05 -19.52 7.59
CA VAL A 91 -0.26 -18.85 7.57
C VAL A 91 -0.22 -17.58 6.72
N GLU A 92 -1.26 -17.37 5.92
CA GLU A 92 -1.47 -16.12 5.20
C GLU A 92 -1.81 -14.96 6.14
N PHE A 93 -1.20 -13.80 5.94
CA PHE A 93 -1.45 -12.61 6.71
C PHE A 93 -1.46 -11.36 5.83
N LYS A 94 -2.14 -10.31 6.31
CA LYS A 94 -2.17 -9.00 5.65
C LYS A 94 -1.07 -8.11 6.20
N SER A 95 -0.26 -7.54 5.31
CA SER A 95 0.71 -6.49 5.67
C SER A 95 0.30 -5.15 5.07
N LEU A 96 0.27 -4.11 5.91
CA LEU A 96 -0.05 -2.75 5.50
C LEU A 96 1.23 -2.01 5.13
N GLY A 97 1.33 -1.57 3.89
CA GLY A 97 2.42 -0.72 3.41
C GLY A 97 3.77 -1.42 3.20
N ALA A 98 3.95 -2.66 3.67
CA ALA A 98 5.18 -3.45 3.50
C ALA A 98 4.90 -4.74 2.71
N ASN A 99 5.40 -4.82 1.48
CA ASN A 99 5.24 -6.01 0.63
C ASN A 99 6.31 -7.10 0.89
N GLY A 100 7.40 -6.78 1.61
CA GLY A 100 8.51 -7.70 1.88
C GLY A 100 8.52 -8.30 3.28
N ARG A 101 7.40 -8.29 4.01
CA ARG A 101 7.36 -8.80 5.37
C ARG A 101 7.33 -10.34 5.37
N LYS A 102 8.30 -10.96 6.04
CA LYS A 102 8.47 -12.43 6.08
C LYS A 102 7.60 -13.14 7.11
N TYR A 103 7.29 -12.47 8.22
CA TYR A 103 6.64 -13.09 9.37
C TYR A 103 5.34 -12.36 9.74
N CYS A 104 4.31 -13.14 10.05
CA CYS A 104 3.02 -12.60 10.49
C CYS A 104 3.10 -11.93 11.88
N SER A 105 4.09 -12.31 12.70
CA SER A 105 4.25 -11.79 14.07
C SER A 105 5.73 -11.78 14.50
N GLN A 106 6.04 -10.99 15.53
CA GLN A 106 7.36 -11.02 16.18
C GLN A 106 7.67 -12.40 16.76
N LYS A 107 6.67 -13.11 17.28
CA LYS A 107 6.83 -14.49 17.79
C LYS A 107 7.34 -15.44 16.71
N CYS A 108 6.77 -15.38 15.51
CA CYS A 108 7.22 -16.18 14.36
C CYS A 108 8.66 -15.83 13.95
N TYR A 109 9.02 -14.54 13.96
CA TYR A 109 10.40 -14.12 13.71
C TYR A 109 11.39 -14.69 14.72
N ILE A 110 11.07 -14.61 16.02
CA ILE A 110 11.95 -15.12 17.09
C ILE A 110 12.09 -16.64 16.98
N ARG A 111 10.97 -17.35 16.83
CA ARG A 111 10.99 -18.82 16.79
C ARG A 111 11.77 -19.35 15.60
N ASP A 112 11.53 -18.82 14.40
CA ASP A 112 12.22 -19.26 13.19
C ASP A 112 13.74 -19.08 13.27
N ARG A 113 14.17 -17.96 13.87
CA ARG A 113 15.56 -17.55 13.91
C ARG A 113 16.35 -18.17 15.06
N PHE A 114 15.72 -18.45 16.19
CA PHE A 114 16.43 -18.78 17.41
C PHE A 114 15.98 -20.07 18.10
N TRP A 115 14.80 -20.62 17.80
CA TRP A 115 14.19 -21.68 18.63
C TRP A 115 13.93 -22.98 17.84
N ARG A 116 14.82 -23.36 16.92
CA ARG A 116 14.60 -24.55 16.10
C ARG A 116 14.61 -25.85 16.92
N GLU A 117 15.50 -25.95 17.91
CA GLU A 117 15.61 -27.14 18.75
C GLU A 117 14.38 -27.29 19.66
N GLU A 118 13.95 -26.19 20.29
CA GLU A 118 12.78 -26.13 21.14
C GLU A 118 11.49 -26.41 20.34
N ASP A 119 11.41 -25.92 19.10
CA ASP A 119 10.30 -26.24 18.19
C ASP A 119 10.20 -27.73 17.93
N VAL A 120 11.32 -28.41 17.64
CA VAL A 120 11.36 -29.86 17.41
C VAL A 120 10.93 -30.61 18.66
N ALA A 121 11.45 -30.23 19.82
CA ALA A 121 11.11 -30.85 21.10
C ALA A 121 9.60 -30.70 21.40
N GLU A 122 9.05 -29.49 21.24
CA GLU A 122 7.64 -29.20 21.46
C GLU A 122 6.73 -30.03 20.54
N VAL A 123 7.06 -30.06 19.23
CA VAL A 123 6.32 -30.84 18.23
C VAL A 123 6.39 -32.33 18.53
N THR A 124 7.58 -32.85 18.82
CA THR A 124 7.80 -34.27 19.14
C THR A 124 7.02 -34.70 20.38
N ASN A 125 7.04 -33.89 21.45
CA ASN A 125 6.30 -34.20 22.67
C ASN A 125 4.79 -34.22 22.42
N LYS A 126 4.25 -33.27 21.66
CA LYS A 126 2.83 -33.27 21.29
C LYS A 126 2.45 -34.49 20.46
N ILE A 127 3.31 -34.92 19.53
CA ILE A 127 3.08 -36.13 18.73
C ILE A 127 3.08 -37.38 19.62
N LYS A 128 4.05 -37.50 20.55
CA LYS A 128 4.11 -38.62 21.51
C LYS A 128 2.86 -38.70 22.39
N GLU A 129 2.30 -37.56 22.77
CA GLU A 129 1.08 -37.46 23.57
C GLU A 129 -0.21 -37.59 22.72
N TYR A 130 -0.10 -37.86 21.42
CA TYR A 130 -1.23 -37.88 20.47
C TYR A 130 -2.06 -36.58 20.50
N ARG A 131 -1.41 -35.44 20.75
CA ARG A 131 -2.03 -34.12 20.81
C ARG A 131 -1.84 -33.35 19.50
N LYS A 132 -2.78 -32.45 19.23
CA LYS A 132 -2.74 -31.56 18.07
C LYS A 132 -1.56 -30.58 18.15
N VAL A 133 -0.76 -30.52 17.09
CA VAL A 133 0.28 -29.50 16.90
C VAL A 133 -0.37 -28.26 16.28
N SER A 134 -0.43 -27.16 17.05
CA SER A 134 -1.09 -25.92 16.63
C SER A 134 -0.30 -25.11 15.59
N CYS A 135 1.02 -25.24 15.57
CA CYS A 135 1.91 -24.59 14.61
C CYS A 135 3.04 -25.55 14.28
N LEU A 136 3.08 -26.05 13.05
CA LEU A 136 4.20 -26.80 12.52
C LEU A 136 5.07 -25.84 11.69
N PRO A 137 6.31 -25.54 12.11
CA PRO A 137 7.19 -24.66 11.34
C PRO A 137 7.36 -25.16 9.92
N LYS A 138 7.40 -24.26 8.94
CA LYS A 138 7.48 -24.59 7.52
C LYS A 138 8.73 -25.41 7.22
N TRP A 139 9.88 -25.00 7.73
CA TRP A 139 11.14 -25.75 7.56
C TRP A 139 11.04 -27.19 8.09
N LEU A 140 10.33 -27.40 9.20
CA LEU A 140 10.17 -28.73 9.80
C LEU A 140 9.15 -29.55 8.99
N LYS A 141 8.06 -28.93 8.55
CA LYS A 141 7.11 -29.55 7.63
C LYS A 141 7.80 -29.99 6.34
N ASP A 142 8.60 -29.12 5.74
CA ASP A 142 9.33 -29.40 4.51
C ASP A 142 10.32 -30.55 4.73
N LEU A 143 11.04 -30.57 5.85
CA LEU A 143 11.95 -31.68 6.22
C LEU A 143 11.23 -33.03 6.39
N LEU A 144 10.03 -33.04 6.99
CA LEU A 144 9.23 -34.26 7.16
C LEU A 144 8.63 -34.76 5.85
N LEU A 145 8.37 -33.85 4.90
CA LEU A 145 7.79 -34.17 3.59
C LEU A 145 8.85 -34.37 2.50
N SER A 146 10.11 -33.99 2.72
CA SER A 146 11.19 -34.06 1.71
C SER A 146 11.63 -35.48 1.33
N GLY A 147 10.98 -36.52 1.86
CA GLY A 147 11.27 -37.94 1.61
C GLY A 147 10.18 -38.70 0.84
N THR A 148 9.19 -38.01 0.27
CA THR A 148 8.19 -38.56 -0.68
C THR A 148 8.43 -38.02 -2.07
#